data_AF-A0A7S2TJG6-F1
#
_entry.id   AF-A0A7S2TJG6-F1
#
_cell.length_a   1.000
_cell.length_b   1.000
_cell.length_c   1.000
_cell.angle_alpha   90.00
_cell.angle_beta   90.00
_cell.angle_gamma   90.00
#
_symmetry.space_group_name_H-M   'P 1'
#
loop_
_entity.id
_entity.type
_entity.pdbx_description
1 polymer ?
#
loop_
_entity_poly.entity_id
_entity_poly.type
_entity_poly.pdbx_seq_one_letter_code
_entity_poly.pdbx_strand_id
1 'polypeptide(L)'
;VLEEGGEGVHDEVMPQGCLTRCLSGAFRLVDSPGKMFLLGLVFSLSFDTSTEVALLVLVADKPAEGEWGAAMALVLPLLFAAGMTLIDAADGVGMAWAYAYGQQHAHSRRIYNLLITGISALVALCLGVVEVLQVVADRMEWNEGWFWKSVNDLDPGAMGYGVLALFGAVILAAVVYESVSACRNDNDDDAGNTEGTALISAASAHHPRYHTKER
;
A
#
# COMPACT_ATOMS: atom_id res chain seq x y z
N VAL A 1 15.46 15.78 48.92
CA VAL A 1 14.77 14.49 49.09
C VAL A 1 15.32 13.61 47.99
N LEU A 2 16.25 12.73 48.39
CA LEU A 2 17.03 11.85 47.54
C LEU A 2 16.29 10.53 47.33
N GLU A 3 16.79 9.76 46.35
CA GLU A 3 16.65 8.31 46.15
C GLU A 3 15.28 7.80 45.68
N GLU A 4 15.14 6.75 44.89
CA GLU A 4 15.94 5.91 43.96
C GLU A 4 14.92 4.80 43.57
N GLY A 5 15.13 4.14 42.44
CA GLY A 5 14.31 2.98 42.03
C GLY A 5 13.52 3.26 40.76
N GLY A 6 13.78 2.60 39.66
CA GLY A 6 14.58 1.42 39.44
C GLY A 6 14.15 0.89 38.09
N GLU A 7 15.13 0.71 37.21
CA GLU A 7 15.15 -0.15 36.05
C GLU A 7 13.82 -0.84 35.67
N GLY A 8 13.09 -0.22 34.74
CA GLY A 8 12.24 -0.96 33.81
C GLY A 8 12.95 -0.94 32.48
N VAL A 9 13.76 -1.96 32.22
CA VAL A 9 14.38 -2.28 30.93
C VAL A 9 13.39 -1.92 29.82
N HIS A 10 13.70 -0.91 29.01
CA HIS A 10 13.14 -0.87 27.67
C HIS A 10 13.64 -2.15 27.03
N ASP A 11 12.81 -3.19 27.10
CA ASP A 11 12.99 -4.40 26.30
C ASP A 11 12.98 -3.88 24.88
N GLU A 12 14.17 -3.62 24.37
CA GLU A 12 14.45 -3.46 22.97
C GLU A 12 14.17 -4.84 22.41
N VAL A 13 12.88 -5.11 22.16
CA VAL A 13 12.38 -6.33 21.56
C VAL A 13 12.99 -6.36 20.17
N MET A 14 14.22 -6.85 20.11
CA MET A 14 14.87 -7.21 18.87
C MET A 14 13.94 -8.23 18.23
N PRO A 15 13.37 -7.93 17.06
CA PRO A 15 12.51 -8.89 16.40
C PRO A 15 13.37 -10.10 16.05
N GLN A 16 13.29 -11.16 16.85
CA GLN A 16 14.00 -12.42 16.63
C GLN A 16 13.13 -13.34 15.76
N GLY A 17 12.98 -12.96 14.50
CA GLY A 17 12.34 -13.79 13.46
C GLY A 17 13.40 -14.35 12.51
N CYS A 18 13.13 -15.51 11.91
CA CYS A 18 13.98 -16.07 10.85
C CYS A 18 14.15 -15.07 9.68
N LEU A 19 13.09 -14.29 9.39
CA LEU A 19 13.10 -13.24 8.38
C LEU A 19 14.02 -12.07 8.76
N THR A 20 13.96 -11.59 10.00
CA THR A 20 14.85 -10.49 10.44
C THR A 20 16.29 -10.93 10.54
N ARG A 21 16.59 -12.22 10.74
CA ARG A 21 17.96 -12.73 10.66
C ARG A 21 18.46 -12.83 9.22
N CYS A 22 17.65 -13.33 8.28
CA CYS A 22 18.00 -13.34 6.85
C CYS A 22 18.11 -11.93 6.26
N LEU A 23 17.20 -11.02 6.61
CA LEU A 23 17.20 -9.64 6.12
C LEU A 23 18.03 -8.70 6.99
N SER A 24 18.61 -9.15 8.11
CA SER A 24 19.45 -8.30 8.98
C SER A 24 20.63 -7.71 8.23
N GLY A 25 21.21 -8.45 7.29
CA GLY A 25 22.29 -7.97 6.43
C GLY A 25 21.82 -6.88 5.47
N ALA A 26 20.63 -7.04 4.90
CA ALA A 26 20.02 -6.03 4.04
C ALA A 26 19.65 -4.77 4.84
N PHE A 27 19.06 -4.91 6.03
CA PHE A 27 18.72 -3.78 6.90
C PHE A 27 19.97 -3.04 7.42
N ARG A 28 21.04 -3.75 7.77
CA ARG A 28 22.35 -3.14 8.09
C ARG A 28 22.95 -2.37 6.91
N LEU A 29 22.61 -2.74 5.68
CA LEU A 29 23.01 -1.99 4.51
C LEU A 29 22.30 -0.63 4.39
N VAL A 30 21.23 -0.38 5.16
CA VAL A 30 20.40 0.84 5.12
C VAL A 30 20.46 1.61 6.43
N ASP A 31 21.56 1.51 7.17
CA ASP A 31 21.72 2.20 8.47
C ASP A 31 21.86 3.74 8.37
N SER A 32 21.82 4.34 7.17
CA SER A 32 21.90 5.79 7.01
C SER A 32 21.06 6.30 5.84
N PRO A 33 20.55 7.55 5.89
CA PRO A 33 19.67 8.11 4.87
C PRO A 33 20.31 8.16 3.47
N GLY A 34 21.63 8.34 3.38
CA GLY A 34 22.36 8.29 2.11
C GLY A 34 22.41 6.90 1.48
N LYS A 35 22.34 5.82 2.27
CA LYS A 35 22.30 4.44 1.75
C LYS A 35 20.93 4.08 1.16
N MET A 36 19.89 4.85 1.47
CA MET A 36 18.58 4.69 0.84
C MET A 36 18.62 5.02 -0.67
N PHE A 37 19.50 5.94 -1.09
CA PHE A 37 19.75 6.23 -2.50
C PHE A 37 20.30 5.00 -3.25
N LEU A 38 21.23 4.27 -2.63
CA LEU A 38 21.78 3.04 -3.20
C LEU A 38 20.68 1.98 -3.38
N LEU A 39 19.75 1.90 -2.44
CA LEU A 39 18.62 0.99 -2.51
C LEU A 39 17.68 1.34 -3.68
N GLY A 40 17.42 2.63 -3.88
CA GLY A 40 16.71 3.13 -5.06
C GLY A 40 17.42 2.77 -6.37
N LEU A 41 18.76 2.83 -6.40
CA LEU A 41 19.56 2.45 -7.56
C LEU A 41 19.43 0.95 -7.89
N VAL A 42 19.43 0.08 -6.87
CA VAL A 42 19.18 -1.36 -7.06
C VAL A 42 17.75 -1.60 -7.53
N PHE A 43 16.78 -0.84 -7.01
CA PHE A 43 15.39 -0.92 -7.44
C PHE A 43 15.21 -0.50 -8.91
N SER A 44 15.92 0.54 -9.36
CA SER A 44 15.97 0.93 -10.77
C SER A 44 16.69 -0.08 -11.67
N LEU A 45 17.55 -0.93 -11.12
CA LEU A 45 18.23 -2.02 -11.83
C LEU A 45 17.36 -3.28 -11.96
N SER A 46 16.16 -3.28 -11.38
CA SER A 46 15.22 -4.40 -11.49
C SER A 46 14.93 -4.71 -12.96
N PHE A 47 14.82 -5.99 -13.30
CA PHE A 47 14.69 -6.45 -14.69
C PHE A 47 13.47 -5.85 -15.38
N ASP A 48 12.30 -5.89 -14.73
CA ASP A 48 11.04 -5.33 -15.24
C ASP A 48 11.20 -3.85 -15.62
N THR A 49 11.50 -2.99 -14.64
CA THR A 49 11.74 -1.55 -14.86
C THR A 49 12.87 -1.25 -15.85
N SER A 50 13.99 -1.98 -15.80
CA SER A 50 15.10 -1.77 -16.73
C SER A 50 14.72 -2.18 -18.16
N THR A 51 13.94 -3.24 -18.34
CA THR A 51 13.48 -3.68 -19.66
C THR A 51 12.44 -2.72 -20.23
N GLU A 52 11.54 -2.21 -19.40
CA GLU A 52 10.60 -1.15 -19.78
C GLU A 52 11.35 0.10 -20.24
N VAL A 53 12.28 0.61 -19.44
CA VAL A 53 13.08 1.80 -19.80
C VAL A 53 13.94 1.54 -21.05
N ALA A 54 14.51 0.35 -21.22
CA ALA A 54 15.26 -0.01 -22.42
C ALA A 54 14.37 0.02 -23.68
N LEU A 55 13.14 -0.49 -23.60
CA LEU A 55 12.16 -0.42 -24.69
C LEU A 55 11.73 1.03 -24.95
N LEU A 56 11.54 1.85 -23.92
CA LEU A 56 11.23 3.28 -24.07
C LEU A 56 12.33 4.03 -24.83
N VAL A 57 13.61 3.76 -24.52
CA VAL A 57 14.75 4.34 -25.24
C VAL A 57 14.77 3.87 -26.70
N LEU A 58 14.51 2.58 -26.95
CA LEU A 58 14.45 2.02 -28.30
C LEU A 58 13.32 2.63 -29.14
N VAL A 59 12.16 2.92 -28.51
CA VAL A 59 11.04 3.59 -29.18
C VAL A 59 11.33 5.08 -29.41
N ALA A 60 12.06 5.72 -28.50
CA ALA A 60 12.45 7.12 -28.59
C ALA A 60 13.54 7.40 -29.65
N ASP A 61 14.32 6.40 -30.08
CA ASP A 61 15.38 6.51 -31.09
C ASP A 61 14.86 6.63 -32.54
N LYS A 62 13.54 6.65 -32.74
CA LYS A 62 12.96 6.91 -34.06
C LYS A 62 13.20 8.37 -34.46
N PRO A 63 13.66 8.65 -35.70
CA PRO A 63 14.02 10.01 -36.11
C PRO A 63 12.79 10.92 -36.08
N ALA A 64 12.69 11.73 -35.03
CA ALA A 64 11.74 12.81 -34.95
C ALA A 64 12.29 13.97 -35.78
N GLU A 65 11.91 14.04 -37.05
CA GLU A 65 12.29 15.14 -37.94
C GLU A 65 11.68 16.46 -37.45
N GLY A 66 12.49 17.34 -36.84
CA GLY A 66 12.08 18.69 -36.43
C GLY A 66 12.86 19.24 -35.22
N GLU A 67 12.85 20.57 -35.05
CA GLU A 67 13.54 21.30 -33.96
C GLU A 67 13.05 20.88 -32.55
N TRP A 68 11.88 20.24 -32.46
CA TRP A 68 11.26 19.78 -31.22
C TRP A 68 11.40 18.27 -30.96
N GLY A 69 12.06 17.52 -31.87
CA GLY A 69 12.10 16.06 -31.83
C GLY A 69 12.68 15.47 -30.54
N ALA A 70 13.76 16.05 -30.04
CA ALA A 70 14.39 15.63 -28.78
C ALA A 70 13.50 15.89 -27.55
N ALA A 71 12.73 16.99 -27.56
CA ALA A 71 11.82 17.30 -26.46
C ALA A 71 10.63 16.32 -26.41
N MET A 72 10.10 15.92 -27.57
CA MET A 72 9.00 14.97 -27.66
C MET A 72 9.42 13.54 -27.29
N ALA A 73 10.67 13.16 -27.59
CA ALA A 73 11.23 11.87 -27.19
C ALA A 73 11.30 11.69 -25.65
N LEU A 74 11.43 12.80 -24.90
CA LEU A 74 11.46 12.76 -23.43
C LEU A 74 10.08 12.65 -22.80
N VAL A 75 8.99 13.03 -23.50
CA VAL A 75 7.64 13.03 -22.95
C VAL A 75 7.21 11.65 -22.48
N LEU A 76 7.52 10.61 -23.27
CA LEU A 76 7.12 9.24 -22.95
C LEU A 76 7.84 8.69 -21.69
N PRO A 77 9.18 8.77 -21.56
CA PRO A 77 9.88 8.47 -20.31
C PRO A 77 9.42 9.32 -19.11
N LEU A 78 9.11 10.60 -19.32
CA LEU A 78 8.65 11.48 -18.24
C LEU A 78 7.26 11.06 -17.73
N LEU A 79 6.36 10.72 -18.65
CA LEU A 79 5.02 10.25 -18.32
C LEU A 79 5.06 8.89 -17.60
N PHE A 80 5.97 8.01 -18.04
CA PHE A 80 6.22 6.72 -17.38
C PHE A 80 6.76 6.91 -15.95
N ALA A 81 7.79 7.75 -15.78
CA ALA A 81 8.34 8.05 -14.46
C ALA A 81 7.29 8.72 -13.54
N ALA A 82 6.45 9.61 -14.09
CA ALA A 82 5.35 10.22 -13.35
C ALA A 82 4.30 9.18 -12.92
N GLY A 83 3.99 8.20 -13.79
CA GLY A 83 3.09 7.09 -13.47
C GLY A 83 3.60 6.24 -12.31
N MET A 84 4.85 5.78 -12.37
CA MET A 84 5.44 5.00 -11.27
C MET A 84 5.52 5.79 -9.96
N THR A 85 5.96 7.06 -10.02
CA THR A 85 6.02 7.93 -8.83
C THR A 85 4.64 8.17 -8.21
N LEU A 86 3.59 8.30 -9.03
CA LEU A 86 2.22 8.48 -8.56
C LEU A 86 1.70 7.25 -7.82
N ILE A 87 1.96 6.05 -8.35
CA ILE A 87 1.55 4.78 -7.72
C ILE A 87 2.33 4.56 -6.42
N ASP A 88 3.65 4.80 -6.42
CA ASP A 88 4.48 4.70 -5.22
C ASP A 88 4.05 5.71 -4.12
N ALA A 89 3.71 6.94 -4.52
CA ALA A 89 3.18 7.94 -3.60
C ALA A 89 1.81 7.54 -3.05
N ALA A 90 0.94 6.95 -3.87
CA ALA A 90 -0.37 6.46 -3.45
C ALA A 90 -0.24 5.33 -2.42
N ASP A 91 0.70 4.40 -2.61
CA ASP A 91 1.00 3.34 -1.63
C ASP A 91 1.51 3.94 -0.31
N GLY A 92 2.43 4.91 -0.38
CA GLY A 92 2.94 5.61 0.81
C GLY A 92 1.85 6.38 1.58
N VAL A 93 0.94 7.07 0.88
CA VAL A 93 -0.20 7.77 1.50
C VAL A 93 -1.20 6.78 2.10
N GLY A 94 -1.51 5.68 1.40
CA GLY A 94 -2.38 4.62 1.90
C GLY A 94 -1.84 3.99 3.18
N MET A 95 -0.54 3.71 3.23
CA MET A 95 0.13 3.25 4.45
C MET A 95 0.07 4.31 5.55
N ALA A 96 0.38 5.57 5.26
CA ALA A 96 0.33 6.66 6.24
C ALA A 96 -1.07 6.85 6.86
N TRP A 97 -2.12 6.76 6.03
CA TRP A 97 -3.51 6.82 6.48
C TRP A 97 -3.89 5.61 7.36
N ALA A 98 -3.50 4.39 6.97
CA ALA A 98 -3.69 3.19 7.79
C ALA A 98 -2.94 3.26 9.14
N TYR A 99 -1.76 3.90 9.16
CA TYR A 99 -1.01 4.17 10.39
C TYR A 99 -1.74 5.18 11.29
N ALA A 100 -2.34 6.23 10.72
CA ALA A 100 -3.10 7.23 11.48
C ALA A 100 -4.37 6.65 12.13
N TYR A 101 -5.08 5.73 11.45
CA TYR A 101 -6.37 5.21 11.89
C TYR A 101 -6.30 4.22 13.07
N GLY A 102 -5.23 3.43 13.18
CA GLY A 102 -5.15 2.33 14.16
C GLY A 102 -4.31 2.59 15.42
N GLN A 103 -4.28 3.81 15.96
CA GLN A 103 -3.50 4.17 17.17
C GLN A 103 -3.82 3.37 18.46
N GLN A 104 -4.65 2.31 18.40
CA GLN A 104 -5.10 1.58 19.59
C GLN A 104 -4.41 0.23 19.85
N HIS A 105 -3.64 -0.37 18.92
CA HIS A 105 -2.96 -1.66 19.17
C HIS A 105 -1.57 -1.78 18.48
N ALA A 106 -0.49 -1.45 19.20
CA ALA A 106 0.86 -1.28 18.66
C ALA A 106 1.63 -2.58 18.28
N HIS A 107 1.27 -3.74 18.84
CA HIS A 107 2.10 -4.95 18.71
C HIS A 107 1.82 -5.77 17.43
N SER A 108 0.57 -5.90 16.99
CA SER A 108 0.23 -6.69 15.79
C SER A 108 0.51 -5.96 14.45
N ARG A 109 0.63 -4.63 14.48
CA ARG A 109 0.78 -3.78 13.27
C ARG A 109 2.03 -4.05 12.45
N ARG A 110 3.16 -4.33 13.09
CA ARG A 110 4.43 -4.61 12.38
C ARG A 110 4.36 -5.93 11.60
N ILE A 111 3.67 -6.92 12.16
CA ILE A 111 3.47 -8.21 11.51
C ILE A 111 2.50 -8.06 10.33
N TYR A 112 1.43 -7.27 10.45
CA TYR A 112 0.53 -6.99 9.32
C TYR A 112 1.24 -6.30 8.15
N ASN A 113 2.08 -5.31 8.43
CA ASN A 113 2.80 -4.60 7.37
C ASN A 113 3.91 -5.47 6.76
N LEU A 114 4.57 -6.31 7.57
CA LEU A 114 5.51 -7.31 7.05
C LEU A 114 4.80 -8.37 6.20
N LEU A 115 3.58 -8.76 6.58
CA LEU A 115 2.78 -9.75 5.85
C LEU A 115 2.26 -9.17 4.54
N ILE A 116 1.75 -7.94 4.49
CA ILE A 116 1.23 -7.35 3.25
C ILE A 116 2.35 -7.12 2.24
N THR A 117 3.50 -6.57 2.68
CA THR A 117 4.68 -6.42 1.82
C THR A 117 5.27 -7.77 1.44
N GLY A 118 5.29 -8.75 2.36
CA GLY A 118 5.81 -10.09 2.11
C GLY A 118 4.95 -10.88 1.11
N ILE A 119 3.62 -10.78 1.21
CA ILE A 119 2.68 -11.39 0.26
C ILE A 119 2.80 -10.70 -1.10
N SER A 120 2.89 -9.37 -1.14
CA SER A 120 3.12 -8.62 -2.39
C SER A 120 4.44 -9.03 -3.07
N ALA A 121 5.54 -9.13 -2.31
CA ALA A 121 6.82 -9.60 -2.82
C ALA A 121 6.76 -11.05 -3.32
N LEU A 122 6.00 -11.93 -2.65
CA LEU A 122 5.78 -13.31 -3.10
C LEU A 122 5.00 -13.36 -4.42
N VAL A 123 3.95 -12.56 -4.56
CA VAL A 123 3.18 -12.46 -5.81
C VAL A 123 4.08 -11.97 -6.95
N ALA A 124 4.87 -10.91 -6.71
CA ALA A 124 5.83 -10.41 -7.70
C ALA A 124 6.88 -11.47 -8.10
N LEU A 125 7.40 -12.24 -7.14
CA LEU A 125 8.33 -13.35 -7.41
C LEU A 125 7.67 -14.44 -8.27
N CYS A 126 6.42 -14.81 -7.98
CA CYS A 126 5.68 -15.78 -8.77
C CYS A 126 5.46 -15.30 -10.21
N LEU A 127 5.07 -14.03 -10.41
CA LEU A 127 4.90 -13.44 -11.74
C LEU A 127 6.22 -13.46 -12.52
N GLY A 128 7.32 -13.02 -11.92
CA GLY A 128 8.63 -13.03 -12.56
C GLY A 128 9.10 -14.45 -12.92
N VAL A 129 8.83 -15.45 -12.06
CA VAL A 129 9.15 -16.85 -12.38
C VAL A 129 8.33 -17.34 -13.58
N VAL A 130 7.04 -17.02 -13.63
CA VAL A 130 6.17 -17.38 -14.77
C VAL A 130 6.66 -16.74 -16.06
N GLU A 131 7.01 -15.46 -16.03
CA GLU A 131 7.48 -14.73 -17.21
C GLU A 131 8.84 -15.24 -17.70
N VAL A 132 9.77 -15.55 -16.79
CA VAL A 132 11.04 -16.20 -17.15
C VAL A 132 10.81 -17.58 -17.76
N LEU A 133 9.88 -18.37 -17.21
CA LEU A 133 9.51 -19.67 -17.76
C LEU A 133 8.94 -19.54 -19.18
N GLN A 134 8.08 -18.55 -19.44
CA GLN A 134 7.53 -18.27 -20.77
C GLN A 134 8.63 -17.90 -21.76
N VAL A 135 9.53 -16.97 -21.39
CA VAL A 135 10.66 -16.58 -22.24
C VAL A 135 11.58 -17.77 -22.55
N VAL A 136 11.84 -18.65 -21.57
CA VAL A 136 12.64 -19.86 -21.78
C VAL A 136 11.92 -20.86 -22.70
N ALA A 137 10.60 -21.03 -22.53
CA ALA A 137 9.78 -21.90 -23.37
C ALA A 137 9.84 -21.47 -24.83
N ASP A 138 9.68 -20.16 -25.07
CA ASP A 138 9.70 -19.56 -26.40
C ASP A 138 11.08 -19.67 -27.08
N ARG A 139 12.17 -19.50 -26.33
CA ARG A 139 13.54 -19.58 -26.87
C ARG A 139 14.02 -21.00 -27.16
N MET A 140 13.53 -21.98 -26.41
CA MET A 140 13.91 -23.39 -26.57
C MET A 140 12.94 -24.18 -27.48
N GLU A 141 11.92 -23.51 -28.02
CA GLU A 141 10.83 -24.12 -28.80
C GLU A 141 10.13 -25.26 -28.04
N TRP A 142 10.14 -25.21 -26.69
CA TRP A 142 9.55 -26.23 -25.81
C TRP A 142 8.04 -26.06 -25.68
N ASN A 143 7.35 -26.01 -26.83
CA ASN A 143 5.90 -25.85 -26.89
C ASN A 143 5.13 -27.17 -26.73
N GLU A 144 5.85 -28.29 -26.64
CA GLU A 144 5.28 -29.64 -26.56
C GLU A 144 5.28 -30.15 -25.11
N GLY A 145 4.11 -30.05 -24.46
CA GLY A 145 3.88 -30.58 -23.12
C GLY A 145 2.73 -29.86 -22.42
N TRP A 146 1.97 -30.59 -21.59
CA TRP A 146 0.82 -30.01 -20.87
C TRP A 146 1.23 -28.83 -19.96
N PHE A 147 2.41 -28.92 -19.33
CA PHE A 147 2.97 -27.87 -18.48
C PHE A 147 3.30 -26.59 -19.27
N TRP A 148 4.08 -26.69 -20.34
CA TRP A 148 4.47 -25.55 -21.16
C TRP A 148 3.29 -24.92 -21.89
N LYS A 149 2.32 -25.73 -22.31
CA LYS A 149 1.07 -25.23 -22.88
C LYS A 149 0.25 -24.44 -21.86
N SER A 150 0.15 -24.91 -20.62
CA SER A 150 -0.52 -24.14 -19.56
C SER A 150 0.20 -22.84 -19.26
N VAL A 151 1.54 -22.82 -19.24
CA VAL A 151 2.35 -21.63 -18.99
C VAL A 151 2.24 -20.61 -20.14
N ASN A 152 2.29 -21.06 -21.40
CA ASN A 152 2.17 -20.18 -22.57
C ASN A 152 0.73 -19.70 -22.86
N ASP A 153 -0.29 -20.34 -22.29
CA ASP A 153 -1.69 -19.90 -22.40
C ASP A 153 -1.99 -18.71 -21.45
N LEU A 154 -1.14 -18.46 -20.45
CA LEU A 154 -1.24 -17.25 -19.63
C LEU A 154 -0.70 -16.06 -20.43
N ASP A 155 -1.60 -15.20 -20.89
CA ASP A 155 -1.20 -13.90 -21.43
C ASP A 155 -0.63 -13.01 -20.31
N PRO A 156 0.65 -12.58 -20.40
CA PRO A 156 1.24 -11.64 -19.44
C PRO A 156 0.45 -10.34 -19.35
N GLY A 157 -0.14 -9.88 -20.46
CA GLY A 157 -1.01 -8.72 -20.49
C GLY A 157 -2.25 -8.91 -19.61
N ALA A 158 -2.98 -10.01 -19.80
CA ALA A 158 -4.13 -10.37 -18.98
C ALA A 158 -3.80 -10.51 -17.49
N MET A 159 -2.64 -11.08 -17.15
CA MET A 159 -2.17 -11.17 -15.76
C MET A 159 -1.94 -9.78 -15.16
N GLY A 160 -1.29 -8.87 -15.92
CA GLY A 160 -1.09 -7.48 -15.53
C GLY A 160 -2.41 -6.74 -15.28
N TYR A 161 -3.39 -6.89 -16.17
CA TYR A 161 -4.74 -6.34 -15.98
C TYR A 161 -5.43 -6.91 -14.72
N GLY A 162 -5.20 -8.19 -14.42
CA GLY A 162 -5.72 -8.83 -13.20
C GLY A 162 -5.16 -8.22 -11.92
N VAL A 163 -3.86 -7.95 -11.88
CA VAL A 163 -3.21 -7.29 -10.73
C VAL A 163 -3.71 -5.85 -10.57
N LEU A 164 -3.80 -5.09 -11.67
CA LEU A 164 -4.35 -3.73 -11.66
C LEU A 164 -5.80 -3.71 -11.18
N ALA A 165 -6.64 -4.64 -11.64
CA ALA A 165 -8.03 -4.75 -11.22
C ALA A 165 -8.15 -5.10 -9.72
N LEU A 166 -7.32 -6.01 -9.22
CA LEU A 166 -7.30 -6.38 -7.80
C LEU A 166 -6.91 -5.18 -6.92
N PHE A 167 -5.83 -4.48 -7.28
CA PHE A 167 -5.35 -3.33 -6.51
C PHE A 167 -6.38 -2.19 -6.54
N GLY A 168 -6.94 -1.89 -7.71
CA GLY A 168 -8.03 -0.92 -7.87
C GLY A 168 -9.28 -1.31 -7.07
N ALA A 169 -9.65 -2.58 -7.02
CA ALA A 169 -10.78 -3.07 -6.24
C ALA A 169 -10.55 -2.92 -4.73
N VAL A 170 -9.33 -3.17 -4.23
CA VAL A 170 -8.98 -2.95 -2.82
C VAL A 170 -9.08 -1.48 -2.45
N ILE A 171 -8.58 -0.58 -3.29
CA ILE A 171 -8.68 0.87 -3.09
C ILE A 171 -10.15 1.30 -3.09
N LEU A 172 -10.94 0.84 -4.08
CA LEU A 172 -12.36 1.16 -4.17
C LEU A 172 -13.13 0.64 -2.96
N ALA A 173 -12.85 -0.57 -2.50
CA ALA A 173 -13.45 -1.12 -1.29
C ALA A 173 -13.10 -0.31 -0.03
N ALA A 174 -11.86 0.16 0.09
CA ALA A 174 -11.44 1.02 1.20
C ALA A 174 -12.20 2.37 1.20
N VAL A 175 -12.30 3.03 0.04
CA VAL A 175 -13.03 4.29 -0.13
C VAL A 175 -14.54 4.11 0.13
N VAL A 176 -15.12 3.02 -0.38
CA VAL A 176 -16.53 2.69 -0.14
C VAL A 176 -16.78 2.41 1.34
N TYR A 177 -15.88 1.68 2.01
CA TYR A 177 -16.01 1.43 3.44
C TYR A 177 -16.00 2.75 4.25
N GLU A 178 -15.10 3.67 3.91
CA GLU A 178 -15.01 4.97 4.59
C GLU A 178 -16.26 5.82 4.37
N SER A 179 -16.71 5.96 3.11
CA SER A 179 -17.94 6.70 2.79
C SER A 179 -19.20 6.12 3.48
N VAL A 180 -19.32 4.79 3.55
CA VAL A 180 -20.43 4.14 4.26
C VAL A 180 -20.32 4.32 5.78
N SER A 181 -19.11 4.26 6.34
CA SER A 181 -18.90 4.48 7.78
C SER A 181 -19.20 5.92 8.21
N ALA A 182 -18.86 6.91 7.36
CA ALA A 182 -19.19 8.31 7.60
C ALA A 182 -20.71 8.54 7.62
N CYS A 183 -21.45 7.98 6.66
CA CYS A 183 -22.91 8.06 6.64
C CYS A 183 -23.60 7.30 7.78
N ARG A 184 -22.98 6.24 8.32
CA ARG A 184 -23.53 5.54 9.50
C ARG A 184 -23.44 6.43 10.75
N ASN A 185 -22.27 7.02 11.01
CA ASN A 185 -22.06 7.82 12.21
C ASN A 185 -23.03 9.02 12.30
N ASP A 186 -23.27 9.74 11.19
CA ASP A 186 -24.23 10.85 11.16
C ASP A 186 -25.66 10.42 11.54
N ASN A 187 -26.10 9.23 11.09
CA ASN A 187 -27.44 8.72 11.42
C ASN A 187 -27.57 8.32 12.89
N ASP A 188 -26.50 7.81 13.51
CA ASP A 188 -26.50 7.44 14.93
C ASP A 188 -26.53 8.69 15.84
N ASP A 189 -25.86 9.78 15.44
CA ASP A 189 -25.88 11.06 16.16
C ASP A 189 -27.27 11.75 16.12
N ASP A 190 -27.95 11.72 14.97
CA ASP A 190 -29.31 12.28 14.84
C ASP A 190 -30.36 11.48 15.62
N ALA A 191 -30.25 10.15 15.65
CA ALA A 191 -31.14 9.29 16.42
C ALA A 191 -30.99 9.56 17.94
N GLY A 192 -29.76 9.67 18.44
CA GLY A 192 -29.48 9.94 19.85
C GLY A 192 -29.97 11.32 20.31
N ASN A 193 -29.84 12.36 19.47
CA ASN A 193 -30.33 13.69 19.79
C ASN A 193 -31.87 13.78 19.83
N THR A 194 -32.55 13.01 18.97
CA THR A 194 -34.01 12.99 18.91
C THR A 194 -34.62 12.31 20.15
N GLU A 195 -34.05 11.21 20.61
CA GLU A 195 -34.47 10.54 21.86
C GLU A 195 -34.16 11.40 23.09
N GLY A 196 -32.98 12.04 23.15
CA GLY A 196 -32.62 12.96 24.22
C GLY A 196 -33.57 14.16 24.34
N THR A 197 -33.95 14.75 23.19
CA THR A 197 -34.90 15.87 23.15
C THR A 197 -36.31 15.43 23.57
N ALA A 198 -36.74 14.23 23.19
CA ALA A 198 -38.03 13.67 23.61
C ALA A 198 -38.09 13.41 25.13
N LEU A 199 -37.01 12.91 25.74
CA LEU A 199 -36.95 12.70 27.19
C LEU A 199 -36.92 14.02 27.98
N ILE A 200 -36.22 15.04 27.51
CA ILE A 200 -36.20 16.37 28.14
C ILE A 200 -37.58 17.03 28.04
N SER A 201 -38.26 16.89 26.89
CA SER A 201 -39.63 17.38 26.69
C SER A 201 -40.63 16.65 27.61
N ALA A 202 -40.53 15.32 27.75
CA ALA A 202 -41.36 14.52 28.65
C ALA A 202 -41.09 14.83 30.13
N ALA A 203 -39.83 15.06 30.52
CA ALA A 203 -39.45 15.44 31.88
C ALA A 203 -39.94 16.85 32.25
N SER A 204 -39.93 17.80 31.30
CA SER A 204 -40.45 19.15 31.50
C SER A 204 -41.98 19.19 31.65
N ALA A 205 -42.70 18.22 31.10
CA ALA A 205 -44.16 18.11 31.25
C ALA A 205 -44.58 17.59 32.64
N HIS A 206 -43.65 17.03 33.41
CA HIS A 206 -43.90 16.42 34.71
C HIS A 206 -43.32 17.22 35.88
N HIS A 207 -43.14 18.54 35.73
CA HIS A 207 -42.81 19.42 36.86
C HIS A 207 -44.08 19.68 37.69
N PRO A 208 -44.26 19.08 38.90
CA PRO A 208 -45.30 19.53 39.81
C PRO A 208 -44.97 20.98 40.20
N ARG A 209 -45.94 21.87 40.01
CA ARG A 209 -45.88 23.23 40.56
C ARG A 209 -45.72 23.11 42.08
N TYR A 210 -44.51 23.32 42.58
CA TYR A 210 -44.31 23.60 43.99
C TYR A 210 -44.91 24.97 44.28
N HIS A 211 -46.14 24.96 44.79
CA HIS A 211 -46.69 26.10 45.52
C HIS A 211 -45.85 26.29 46.78
N THR A 212 -44.92 27.25 46.74
CA THR A 212 -44.38 27.86 47.95
C THR A 212 -45.54 28.50 48.69
N LYS A 213 -45.93 27.88 49.80
CA LYS A 213 -46.80 28.45 50.82
C LYS A 213 -45.94 28.76 52.05
N GLU A 214 -45.85 30.05 52.35
CA GLU A 214 -45.75 30.66 53.70
C GLU A 214 -44.54 30.30 54.58
N ARG A 215 -43.75 31.30 55.00
CA ARG A 215 -44.07 32.24 56.09
C ARG A 215 -43.26 33.52 55.97
#